data_AF-U6H3U9-F1
#
_entry.id   AF-U6H3U9-F1
#
_cell.length_a   1.000
_cell.length_b   1.000
_cell.length_c   1.000
_cell.angle_alpha   90.00
_cell.angle_beta   90.00
_cell.angle_gamma   90.00
#
_symmetry.space_group_name_H-M   'P 1'
#
loop_
_entity.id
_entity.type
_entity.pdbx_description
1 polymer ?
#
loop_
_entity_poly.entity_id
_entity_poly.type
_entity_poly.pdbx_seq_one_letter_code
_entity_poly.pdbx_strand_id
1 'polypeptide(L)'
;MTIDINLLREEKGGCPEKVAESERRRGRDPSVVNELVAADKKWREATYNMEQGRKDLNAVNKEIGQRKKADPKAPCDDLVSKTTAIKQKLQDLEAEAAEAAQTRDRLLRGIGNIVHDSVPVSNDEANNKIVRTWGTPNKMVIDGTPGRLHHHEVLARLQGVDFKKGVEVAGHRGYYLKGPAVMLNYALIQYGLSFLMKKGYLPVQPPYFLRKSVMAAAAELKDFEETLYRIPHDSSQQQQQQQQQQQQQQQQQQQKSGGKQGENYQTPDGVRVPRALIPYMGGQEFLHYPSQAEDSSKREAVCSWLQLNTASLRLLLQQQQQQQEHFLLLLQQQQQLQQQQQLQQQQQQQQQQQQNNQFSTSAGMHCFVFKIFV
;
A
#
# COMPACT_ATOMS: atom_id res chain seq x y z
N MET A 1 11.55 8.12 -0.04
CA MET A 1 11.39 9.55 0.31
C MET A 1 12.12 10.39 -0.73
N THR A 2 11.54 11.49 -1.19
CA THR A 2 12.13 12.38 -2.20
C THR A 2 12.45 13.73 -1.59
N ILE A 3 13.33 14.49 -2.23
CA ILE A 3 13.54 15.90 -1.88
C ILE A 3 12.25 16.70 -2.12
N ASP A 4 12.10 17.83 -1.41
CA ASP A 4 11.00 18.76 -1.68
C ASP A 4 11.19 19.37 -3.08
N ILE A 5 10.16 19.25 -3.93
CA ILE A 5 10.13 19.83 -5.28
C ILE A 5 10.37 21.34 -5.27
N ASN A 6 10.03 22.03 -4.18
CA ASN A 6 10.25 23.48 -4.08
C ASN A 6 11.74 23.84 -4.04
N LEU A 7 12.63 22.90 -3.67
CA LEU A 7 14.08 23.11 -3.74
C LEU A 7 14.59 23.25 -5.18
N LEU A 8 13.81 22.80 -6.16
CA LEU A 8 14.11 22.87 -7.59
C LEU A 8 13.41 24.04 -8.29
N ARG A 9 12.59 24.81 -7.57
CA ARG A 9 11.82 25.93 -8.11
C ARG A 9 12.44 27.24 -7.67
N GLU A 10 13.11 27.92 -8.59
CA GLU A 10 13.76 29.22 -8.32
C GLU A 10 12.73 30.26 -7.87
N GLU A 11 11.53 30.26 -8.44
CA GLU A 11 10.45 31.18 -8.06
C GLU A 11 9.95 31.00 -6.62
N LYS A 12 10.28 29.85 -5.99
CA LYS A 12 9.96 29.55 -4.59
C LYS A 12 11.18 29.59 -3.67
N GLY A 13 12.30 30.15 -4.13
CA GLY A 13 13.54 30.25 -3.37
C GLY A 13 14.39 28.97 -3.36
N GLY A 14 14.10 28.02 -4.24
CA GLY A 14 14.93 26.83 -4.47
C GLY A 14 16.22 27.14 -5.25
N CYS A 15 17.18 26.21 -5.21
CA CYS A 15 18.42 26.29 -5.97
C CYS A 15 18.68 24.94 -6.67
N PRO A 16 18.26 24.78 -7.94
CA PRO A 16 18.50 23.57 -8.72
C PRO A 16 19.98 23.18 -8.78
N GLU A 17 20.87 24.17 -8.86
CA GLU A 17 22.32 23.97 -8.91
C GLU A 17 22.86 23.21 -7.69
N LYS A 18 22.28 23.43 -6.50
CA LYS A 18 22.69 22.69 -5.29
C LYS A 18 22.35 21.21 -5.39
N VAL A 19 21.22 20.90 -6.02
CA VAL A 19 20.80 19.51 -6.25
C VAL A 19 21.69 18.88 -7.32
N ALA A 20 22.00 19.61 -8.40
CA ALA A 20 22.92 19.17 -9.45
C ALA A 20 24.33 18.87 -8.92
N GLU A 21 24.88 19.75 -8.08
CA GLU A 21 26.18 19.52 -7.44
C GLU A 21 26.12 18.33 -6.47
N SER A 22 25.03 18.16 -5.72
CA SER A 22 24.84 16.98 -4.88
C SER A 22 24.83 15.67 -5.69
N GLU A 23 24.19 15.64 -6.86
CA GLU A 23 24.23 14.47 -7.75
C GLU A 23 25.63 14.24 -8.33
N ARG A 24 26.36 15.30 -8.69
CA ARG A 24 27.78 15.20 -9.10
C ARG A 24 28.65 14.61 -7.98
N ARG A 25 28.47 15.04 -6.73
CA ARG A 25 29.17 14.49 -5.56
C ARG A 25 28.87 13.00 -5.33
N ARG A 26 27.74 12.50 -5.83
CA ARG A 26 27.36 11.07 -5.84
C ARG A 26 27.90 10.30 -7.03
N GLY A 27 28.64 10.94 -7.94
CA GLY A 27 29.10 10.34 -9.20
C GLY A 27 27.97 10.09 -10.21
N ARG A 28 26.84 10.78 -10.07
CA ARG A 28 25.68 10.68 -10.98
C ARG A 28 25.67 11.86 -11.96
N ASP A 29 24.91 11.71 -13.05
CA ASP A 29 24.80 12.75 -14.07
C ASP A 29 23.90 13.91 -13.57
N PRO A 30 24.41 15.15 -13.48
CA PRO A 30 23.62 16.31 -13.09
C PRO A 30 22.53 16.69 -14.11
N SER A 31 22.59 16.20 -15.35
CA SER A 31 21.61 16.50 -16.41
C SER A 31 20.18 16.11 -16.01
N VAL A 32 20.03 15.07 -15.19
CA VAL A 32 18.75 14.57 -14.67
C VAL A 32 17.98 15.65 -13.89
N VAL A 33 18.71 16.57 -13.24
CA VAL A 33 18.09 17.71 -12.52
C VAL A 33 17.45 18.67 -13.51
N ASN A 34 18.11 18.95 -14.63
CA ASN A 34 17.57 19.84 -15.67
C ASN A 34 16.34 19.22 -16.35
N GLU A 35 16.37 17.91 -16.61
CA GLU A 35 15.21 17.17 -17.11
C GLU A 35 14.01 17.24 -16.15
N LEU A 36 14.26 17.12 -14.85
CA LEU A 36 13.23 17.22 -13.83
C LEU A 36 12.63 18.63 -13.74
N VAL A 37 13.46 19.69 -13.83
CA VAL A 37 12.98 21.09 -13.87
C VAL A 37 12.11 21.32 -15.11
N ALA A 38 12.51 20.80 -16.26
CA ALA A 38 11.71 20.87 -17.49
C ALA A 38 10.39 20.10 -17.37
N ALA A 39 10.42 18.90 -16.77
CA ALA A 39 9.22 18.10 -16.53
C ALA A 39 8.25 18.78 -15.53
N ASP A 40 8.77 19.42 -14.48
CA ASP A 40 7.94 20.19 -13.54
C ASP A 40 7.30 21.41 -14.23
N LYS A 41 8.03 22.11 -15.10
CA LYS A 41 7.49 23.21 -15.89
C LYS A 41 6.36 22.75 -16.81
N LYS A 42 6.56 21.65 -17.56
CA LYS A 42 5.54 21.06 -18.42
C LYS A 42 4.30 20.66 -17.63
N TRP A 43 4.48 20.04 -16.46
CA TRP A 43 3.37 19.67 -15.59
C TRP A 43 2.59 20.90 -15.09
N ARG A 44 3.27 21.99 -14.71
CA ARG A 44 2.61 23.24 -14.29
C ARG A 44 1.81 23.87 -15.43
N GLU A 45 2.36 23.90 -16.64
CA GLU A 45 1.68 24.41 -17.83
C GLU A 45 0.46 23.56 -18.20
N ALA A 46 0.60 22.24 -18.23
CA ALA A 46 -0.51 21.31 -18.49
C ALA A 46 -1.63 21.44 -17.43
N THR A 47 -1.26 21.55 -16.15
CA THR A 47 -2.22 21.75 -15.06
C THR A 47 -2.94 23.10 -15.18
N TYR A 48 -2.22 24.16 -15.56
CA TYR A 48 -2.83 25.47 -15.81
C TYR A 48 -3.83 25.41 -16.97
N ASN A 49 -3.47 24.77 -18.08
CA ASN A 49 -4.35 24.62 -19.25
C ASN A 49 -5.60 23.80 -18.92
N MET A 50 -5.45 22.71 -18.15
CA MET A 50 -6.56 21.90 -17.64
C MET A 50 -7.50 22.75 -16.77
N GLU A 51 -6.97 23.54 -15.83
CA GLU A 51 -7.78 24.41 -14.97
C GLU A 51 -8.46 25.55 -15.74
N GLN A 52 -7.83 26.09 -16.78
CA GLN A 52 -8.49 27.05 -17.69
C GLN A 52 -9.63 26.37 -18.47
N GLY A 53 -9.42 25.16 -19.00
CA GLY A 53 -10.48 24.39 -19.65
C GLY A 53 -11.67 24.11 -18.73
N ARG A 54 -11.42 23.85 -17.43
CA ARG A 54 -12.47 23.71 -16.41
C ARG A 54 -13.21 25.02 -16.16
N LYS A 55 -12.51 26.14 -16.09
CA LYS A 55 -13.13 27.47 -15.95
C LYS A 55 -14.02 27.79 -17.15
N ASP A 56 -13.56 27.52 -18.37
CA ASP A 56 -14.32 27.74 -19.60
C ASP A 56 -15.58 26.86 -19.64
N LEU A 57 -15.46 25.59 -19.25
CA LEU A 57 -16.60 24.68 -19.13
C LEU A 57 -17.64 25.21 -18.14
N ASN A 58 -17.20 25.68 -16.98
CA ASN A 58 -18.07 26.25 -15.95
C ASN A 58 -18.73 27.57 -16.41
N ALA A 59 -18.00 28.42 -17.14
CA ALA A 59 -18.53 29.64 -17.72
C ALA A 59 -19.64 29.35 -18.74
N VAL A 60 -19.39 28.41 -19.67
CA VAL A 60 -20.40 27.99 -20.67
C VAL A 60 -21.62 27.36 -20.00
N ASN A 61 -21.43 26.52 -18.98
CA ASN A 61 -22.55 25.95 -18.21
C ASN A 61 -23.39 27.04 -17.51
N LYS A 62 -22.74 28.10 -17.00
CA LYS A 62 -23.42 29.24 -16.39
C LYS A 62 -24.22 30.04 -17.42
N GLU A 63 -23.67 30.26 -18.62
CA GLU A 63 -24.38 30.91 -19.73
C GLU A 63 -25.60 30.11 -20.19
N ILE A 64 -25.50 28.78 -20.28
CA ILE A 64 -26.64 27.89 -20.58
C ILE A 64 -27.72 28.03 -19.50
N GLY A 65 -27.33 28.03 -18.22
CA GLY A 65 -28.26 28.23 -17.10
C GLY A 65 -28.95 29.59 -17.14
N GLN A 66 -28.22 30.66 -17.51
CA GLN A 66 -28.78 32.00 -17.65
C GLN A 66 -29.74 32.12 -18.83
N ARG A 67 -29.40 31.55 -20.01
CA ARG A 67 -30.29 31.55 -21.18
C ARG A 67 -31.59 30.79 -20.94
N LYS A 68 -31.49 29.59 -20.35
CA LYS A 68 -32.68 28.79 -20.00
C LYS A 68 -33.57 29.44 -18.92
N LYS A 69 -32.99 30.31 -18.07
CA LYS A 69 -33.73 31.09 -17.07
C LYS A 69 -34.44 32.31 -17.70
N ALA A 70 -33.87 32.90 -18.74
CA ALA A 70 -34.45 34.04 -19.45
C ALA A 70 -35.59 33.63 -20.40
N ASP A 71 -35.43 32.50 -21.12
CA ASP A 71 -36.48 31.93 -21.96
C ASP A 71 -36.39 30.38 -21.94
N PRO A 72 -37.44 29.68 -21.46
CA PRO A 72 -37.48 28.22 -21.39
C PRO A 72 -37.37 27.51 -22.75
N LYS A 73 -37.65 28.21 -23.88
CA LYS A 73 -37.65 27.64 -25.24
C LYS A 73 -36.50 28.15 -26.13
N ALA A 74 -35.57 28.95 -25.61
CA ALA A 74 -34.46 29.44 -26.41
C ALA A 74 -33.53 28.30 -26.89
N PRO A 75 -33.23 28.20 -28.20
CA PRO A 75 -32.31 27.18 -28.72
C PRO A 75 -30.92 27.38 -28.12
N CYS A 76 -30.41 26.37 -27.42
CA CYS A 76 -29.09 26.36 -26.79
C CYS A 76 -28.10 25.44 -27.52
N ASP A 77 -28.44 24.96 -28.72
CA ASP A 77 -27.68 23.94 -29.43
C ASP A 77 -26.22 24.37 -29.70
N ASP A 78 -25.98 25.65 -29.96
CA ASP A 78 -24.63 26.20 -30.14
C ASP A 78 -23.78 26.10 -28.87
N LEU A 79 -24.37 26.33 -27.69
CA LEU A 79 -23.68 26.26 -26.40
C LEU A 79 -23.50 24.81 -25.94
N VAL A 80 -24.47 23.93 -26.26
CA VAL A 80 -24.38 22.49 -26.00
C VAL A 80 -23.29 21.85 -26.86
N SER A 81 -23.17 22.26 -28.13
CA SER A 81 -22.06 21.90 -29.03
C SER A 81 -20.71 22.35 -28.48
N LYS A 82 -20.59 23.62 -28.07
CA LYS A 82 -19.37 24.15 -27.43
C LYS A 82 -19.01 23.40 -26.14
N THR A 83 -20.01 23.04 -25.32
CA THR A 83 -19.80 22.26 -24.09
C THR A 83 -19.21 20.88 -24.41
N THR A 84 -19.74 20.20 -25.43
CA THR A 84 -19.24 18.89 -25.86
C THR A 84 -17.81 18.97 -26.38
N ALA A 85 -17.49 20.00 -27.18
CA ALA A 85 -16.14 20.24 -27.68
C ALA A 85 -15.13 20.57 -26.55
N ILE A 86 -15.54 21.37 -25.56
CA ILE A 86 -14.71 21.68 -24.38
C ILE A 86 -14.49 20.43 -23.54
N LYS A 87 -15.51 19.59 -23.36
CA LYS A 87 -15.36 18.32 -22.62
C LYS A 87 -14.37 17.36 -23.27
N GLN A 88 -14.38 17.25 -24.60
CA GLN A 88 -13.41 16.44 -25.33
C GLN A 88 -11.99 16.98 -25.13
N LYS A 89 -11.78 18.29 -25.35
CA LYS A 89 -10.48 18.93 -25.09
C LYS A 89 -10.02 18.79 -23.64
N LEU A 90 -10.96 18.83 -22.70
CA LEU A 90 -10.65 18.68 -21.27
C LEU A 90 -10.18 17.25 -20.95
N GLN A 91 -10.75 16.22 -21.57
CA GLN A 91 -10.25 14.84 -21.42
C GLN A 91 -8.81 14.71 -21.90
N ASP A 92 -8.46 15.32 -23.03
CA ASP A 92 -7.10 15.32 -23.56
C ASP A 92 -6.13 16.06 -22.62
N LEU A 93 -6.53 17.24 -22.13
CA LEU A 93 -5.73 18.03 -21.16
C LEU A 93 -5.56 17.32 -19.81
N GLU A 94 -6.58 16.61 -19.34
CA GLU A 94 -6.50 15.80 -18.12
C GLU A 94 -5.53 14.62 -18.29
N ALA A 95 -5.55 13.97 -19.45
CA ALA A 95 -4.59 12.90 -19.77
C ALA A 95 -3.15 13.43 -19.87
N GLU A 96 -2.93 14.57 -20.54
CA GLU A 96 -1.61 15.21 -20.64
C GLU A 96 -1.08 15.63 -19.26
N ALA A 97 -1.93 16.22 -18.42
CA ALA A 97 -1.54 16.62 -17.07
C ALA A 97 -1.18 15.40 -16.20
N ALA A 98 -1.92 14.28 -16.34
CA ALA A 98 -1.64 13.04 -15.62
C ALA A 98 -0.31 12.40 -16.07
N GLU A 99 -0.03 12.36 -17.37
CA GLU A 99 1.23 11.84 -17.92
C GLU A 99 2.43 12.70 -17.49
N ALA A 100 2.28 14.03 -17.54
CA ALA A 100 3.29 14.96 -17.08
C ALA A 100 3.58 14.79 -15.58
N ALA A 101 2.53 14.57 -14.76
CA ALA A 101 2.68 14.31 -13.34
C ALA A 101 3.44 13.00 -13.08
N GLN A 102 3.09 11.93 -13.80
CA GLN A 102 3.77 10.64 -13.67
C GLN A 102 5.25 10.73 -14.05
N THR A 103 5.56 11.46 -15.12
CA THR A 103 6.94 11.66 -15.59
C THR A 103 7.75 12.45 -14.55
N ARG A 104 7.20 13.55 -14.04
CA ARG A 104 7.82 14.34 -12.96
C ARG A 104 8.08 13.49 -11.72
N ASP A 105 7.08 12.75 -11.25
CA ASP A 105 7.19 11.94 -10.03
C ASP A 105 8.18 10.80 -10.18
N ARG A 106 8.29 10.21 -11.38
CA ARG A 106 9.30 9.20 -11.69
C ARG A 106 10.71 9.77 -11.60
N LEU A 107 10.95 10.94 -12.21
CA LEU A 107 12.25 11.62 -12.17
C LEU A 107 12.60 12.07 -10.74
N LEU A 108 11.63 12.65 -10.02
CA LEU A 108 11.81 13.11 -8.64
C LEU A 108 12.20 11.96 -7.69
N ARG A 109 11.67 10.75 -7.91
CA ARG A 109 12.05 9.55 -7.15
C ARG A 109 13.46 9.04 -7.43
N GLY A 110 14.05 9.42 -8.56
CA GLY A 110 15.41 9.05 -8.93
C GLY A 110 16.49 9.93 -8.27
N ILE A 111 16.12 11.16 -7.88
CA ILE A 111 17.04 12.12 -7.26
C ILE A 111 17.36 11.70 -5.82
N GLY A 112 18.64 11.67 -5.48
CA GLY A 112 19.09 11.37 -4.12
C GLY A 112 18.82 12.52 -3.16
N ASN A 113 18.90 12.23 -1.85
CA ASN A 113 18.88 13.31 -0.86
C ASN A 113 20.12 14.21 -1.00
N ILE A 114 20.01 15.47 -0.58
CA ILE A 114 21.14 16.42 -0.64
C ILE A 114 22.28 15.91 0.24
N VAL A 115 23.47 15.77 -0.35
CA VAL A 115 24.67 15.37 0.37
C VAL A 115 25.12 16.51 1.27
N HIS A 116 25.24 16.25 2.58
CA HIS A 116 25.67 17.26 3.55
C HIS A 116 27.12 17.71 3.29
N ASP A 117 27.44 18.98 3.59
CA ASP A 117 28.77 19.57 3.30
C ASP A 117 29.92 18.87 4.03
N SER A 118 29.64 18.21 5.14
CA SER A 118 30.64 17.44 5.90
C SER A 118 31.05 16.11 5.25
N VAL A 119 30.35 15.66 4.21
CA VAL A 119 30.58 14.36 3.58
C VAL A 119 31.73 14.47 2.57
N PRO A 120 32.81 13.68 2.71
CA PRO A 120 33.90 13.64 1.74
C PRO A 120 33.40 13.29 0.33
N VAL A 121 33.96 13.93 -0.68
CA VAL A 121 33.61 13.68 -2.10
C VAL A 121 34.64 12.75 -2.70
N SER A 122 34.24 11.50 -2.90
CA SER A 122 35.04 10.50 -3.62
C SER A 122 34.13 9.38 -4.12
N ASN A 123 34.51 8.77 -5.24
CA ASN A 123 33.85 7.58 -5.80
C ASN A 123 34.48 6.27 -5.31
N ASP A 124 35.42 6.32 -4.36
CA ASP A 124 36.14 5.16 -3.85
C ASP A 124 36.12 5.11 -2.32
N GLU A 125 35.70 3.96 -1.78
CA GLU A 125 35.61 3.67 -0.35
C GLU A 125 36.98 3.75 0.35
N ALA A 126 38.10 3.61 -0.37
CA ALA A 126 39.44 3.80 0.19
C ALA A 126 39.65 5.22 0.74
N ASN A 127 38.87 6.20 0.27
CA ASN A 127 38.94 7.60 0.71
C ASN A 127 37.96 7.92 1.86
N ASN A 128 37.37 6.91 2.49
CA ASN A 128 36.51 7.10 3.65
C ASN A 128 37.28 7.76 4.80
N LYS A 129 36.78 8.89 5.29
CA LYS A 129 37.37 9.63 6.41
C LYS A 129 37.26 8.81 7.71
N ILE A 130 38.40 8.46 8.30
CA ILE A 130 38.43 7.84 9.64
C ILE A 130 38.04 8.90 10.68
N VAL A 131 36.86 8.74 11.29
CA VAL A 131 36.35 9.69 12.31
C VAL A 131 36.99 9.43 13.68
N ARG A 132 37.11 8.15 14.07
CA ARG A 132 37.73 7.72 15.32
C ARG A 132 38.16 6.26 15.23
N THR A 133 39.19 5.91 15.98
CA THR A 133 39.62 4.52 16.22
C THR A 133 39.53 4.23 17.71
N TRP A 134 39.06 3.04 18.09
CA TRP A 134 38.89 2.67 19.50
C TRP A 134 39.31 1.22 19.73
N GLY A 135 40.02 0.97 20.84
CA GLY A 135 40.57 -0.33 21.20
C GLY A 135 41.92 -0.62 20.54
N THR A 136 42.48 -1.79 20.85
CA THR A 136 43.71 -2.31 20.21
C THR A 136 43.35 -3.57 19.43
N PRO A 137 43.44 -3.59 18.10
CA PRO A 137 43.17 -4.79 17.31
C PRO A 137 44.06 -5.95 17.73
N ASN A 138 43.50 -7.16 17.77
CA ASN A 138 44.29 -8.36 18.01
C ASN A 138 45.27 -8.58 16.84
N LYS A 139 46.56 -8.73 17.13
CA LYS A 139 47.62 -8.97 16.12
C LYS A 139 47.70 -10.42 15.66
N MET A 140 46.63 -11.20 15.84
CA MET A 140 46.56 -12.60 15.49
C MET A 140 46.57 -12.76 13.97
N VAL A 141 47.57 -13.46 13.46
CA VAL A 141 47.63 -13.89 12.05
C VAL A 141 46.74 -15.11 11.89
N ILE A 142 45.79 -15.04 10.95
CA ILE A 142 44.90 -16.17 10.62
C ILE A 142 45.61 -17.05 9.59
N ASP A 143 45.91 -18.29 9.95
CA ASP A 143 46.69 -19.24 9.15
C ASP A 143 46.01 -20.62 9.01
N GLY A 144 44.79 -20.79 9.53
CA GLY A 144 44.04 -22.05 9.46
C GLY A 144 44.42 -23.08 10.53
N THR A 145 45.37 -22.76 11.42
CA THR A 145 45.74 -23.64 12.54
C THR A 145 44.74 -23.53 13.70
N PRO A 146 44.60 -24.55 14.57
CA PRO A 146 43.71 -24.46 15.74
C PRO A 146 44.04 -23.23 16.61
N GLY A 147 43.04 -22.37 16.82
CA GLY A 147 43.20 -21.08 17.52
C GLY A 147 43.42 -19.87 16.59
N ARG A 148 43.64 -20.09 15.29
CA ARG A 148 43.88 -19.06 14.26
C ARG A 148 43.03 -19.33 13.01
N LEU A 149 41.74 -19.45 13.22
CA LEU A 149 40.77 -19.85 12.22
C LEU A 149 39.88 -18.67 11.79
N HIS A 150 39.34 -18.75 10.58
CA HIS A 150 38.28 -17.84 10.15
C HIS A 150 36.97 -18.16 10.89
N HIS A 151 36.07 -17.17 11.01
CA HIS A 151 34.81 -17.32 11.75
C HIS A 151 33.96 -18.51 11.28
N HIS A 152 33.95 -18.81 9.97
CA HIS A 152 33.18 -19.91 9.40
C HIS A 152 33.75 -21.28 9.78
N GLU A 153 35.08 -21.40 9.84
CA GLU A 153 35.77 -22.63 10.26
C GLU A 153 35.57 -22.89 11.75
N VAL A 154 35.63 -21.83 12.57
CA VAL A 154 35.34 -21.92 14.01
C VAL A 154 33.91 -22.44 14.22
N LEU A 155 32.92 -21.82 13.58
CA LEU A 155 31.52 -22.24 13.69
C LEU A 155 31.29 -23.66 13.20
N ALA A 156 31.96 -24.07 12.12
CA ALA A 156 31.89 -25.44 11.60
C ALA A 156 32.47 -26.45 12.60
N ARG A 157 33.65 -26.16 13.19
CA ARG A 157 34.29 -27.03 14.20
C ARG A 157 33.48 -27.13 15.49
N LEU A 158 32.78 -26.07 15.87
CA LEU A 158 31.84 -26.08 17.01
C LEU A 158 30.53 -26.83 16.70
N GLN A 159 30.36 -27.33 15.47
CA GLN A 159 29.09 -27.86 14.98
C GLN A 159 27.93 -26.88 15.17
N GLY A 160 28.24 -25.58 15.21
CA GLY A 160 27.30 -24.49 15.47
C GLY A 160 26.56 -24.02 14.24
N VAL A 161 26.94 -24.51 13.05
CA VAL A 161 26.29 -24.17 11.79
C VAL A 161 26.29 -25.36 10.83
N ASP A 162 25.21 -25.50 10.05
CA ASP A 162 25.11 -26.45 8.95
C ASP A 162 24.83 -25.70 7.64
N PHE A 163 25.91 -25.47 6.88
CA PHE A 163 25.84 -24.83 5.56
C PHE A 163 25.33 -25.78 4.48
N LYS A 164 25.66 -27.08 4.56
CA LYS A 164 25.28 -28.06 3.53
C LYS A 164 23.76 -28.21 3.49
N LYS A 165 23.15 -28.43 4.65
CA LYS A 165 21.69 -28.51 4.77
C LYS A 165 21.01 -27.17 4.52
N GLY A 166 21.65 -26.07 4.91
CA GLY A 166 21.14 -24.73 4.61
C GLY A 166 21.02 -24.47 3.10
N VAL A 167 22.06 -24.80 2.34
CA VAL A 167 22.08 -24.63 0.88
C VAL A 167 21.10 -25.59 0.19
N GLU A 168 20.99 -26.84 0.67
CA GLU A 168 20.02 -27.82 0.15
C GLU A 168 18.57 -27.31 0.27
N VAL A 169 18.22 -26.64 1.38
CA VAL A 169 16.84 -26.22 1.66
C VAL A 169 16.51 -24.83 1.09
N ALA A 170 17.42 -23.87 1.23
CA ALA A 170 17.15 -22.45 0.93
C ALA A 170 17.99 -21.88 -0.23
N GLY A 171 18.92 -22.68 -0.80
CA GLY A 171 19.81 -22.24 -1.87
C GLY A 171 21.05 -21.48 -1.38
N HIS A 172 21.72 -20.77 -2.30
CA HIS A 172 22.96 -20.06 -2.02
C HIS A 172 22.82 -19.10 -0.82
N ARG A 173 23.81 -19.07 0.09
CA ARG A 173 23.81 -18.38 1.41
C ARG A 173 22.84 -18.94 2.47
N GLY A 174 22.14 -20.05 2.21
CA GLY A 174 21.35 -20.74 3.23
C GLY A 174 22.22 -21.39 4.32
N TYR A 175 21.80 -21.29 5.58
CA TYR A 175 22.47 -21.93 6.72
C TYR A 175 21.49 -22.24 7.86
N TYR A 176 21.78 -23.29 8.64
CA TYR A 176 21.14 -23.52 9.93
C TYR A 176 22.10 -23.22 11.07
N LEU A 177 21.69 -22.45 12.07
CA LEU A 177 22.42 -22.35 13.33
C LEU A 177 22.07 -23.54 14.23
N LYS A 178 23.05 -24.03 15.00
CA LYS A 178 22.92 -25.20 15.87
C LYS A 178 23.58 -24.98 17.23
N GLY A 179 23.05 -25.68 18.24
CA GLY A 179 23.62 -25.78 19.57
C GLY A 179 24.05 -24.43 20.18
N PRO A 180 25.31 -24.27 20.59
CA PRO A 180 25.77 -23.05 21.28
C PRO A 180 25.69 -21.79 20.40
N ALA A 181 25.75 -21.90 19.07
CA ALA A 181 25.64 -20.73 18.19
C ALA A 181 24.24 -20.12 18.19
N VAL A 182 23.19 -20.96 18.34
CA VAL A 182 21.81 -20.49 18.52
C VAL A 182 21.68 -19.69 19.82
N MET A 183 22.23 -20.23 20.91
CA MET A 183 22.21 -19.56 22.21
C MET A 183 22.97 -18.24 22.16
N LEU A 184 24.12 -18.20 21.50
CA LEU A 184 24.91 -16.97 21.30
C LEU A 184 24.11 -15.91 20.53
N ASN A 185 23.41 -16.31 19.46
CA ASN A 185 22.57 -15.39 18.69
C ASN A 185 21.47 -14.75 19.55
N TYR A 186 20.72 -15.55 20.32
CA TYR A 186 19.71 -15.02 21.23
C TYR A 186 20.29 -14.14 22.34
N ALA A 187 21.45 -14.51 22.89
CA ALA A 187 22.12 -13.71 23.91
C ALA A 187 22.51 -12.32 23.37
N LEU A 188 23.03 -12.24 22.13
CA LEU A 188 23.39 -10.98 21.49
C LEU A 188 22.16 -10.11 21.21
N ILE A 189 21.07 -10.69 20.71
CA ILE A 189 19.80 -9.97 20.48
C ILE A 189 19.30 -9.38 21.80
N GLN A 190 19.23 -10.19 22.86
CA GLN A 190 18.76 -9.76 24.17
C GLN A 190 19.65 -8.68 24.79
N TYR A 191 20.97 -8.82 24.66
CA TYR A 191 21.92 -7.81 25.12
C TYR A 191 21.71 -6.48 24.39
N GLY A 192 21.58 -6.50 23.06
CA GLY A 192 21.33 -5.29 22.26
C GLY A 192 20.04 -4.58 22.64
N LEU A 193 18.94 -5.34 22.78
CA LEU A 193 17.65 -4.80 23.24
C LEU A 193 17.78 -4.17 24.63
N SER A 194 18.34 -4.91 25.59
CA SER A 194 18.52 -4.43 26.97
C SER A 194 19.42 -3.18 27.04
N PHE A 195 20.47 -3.13 26.22
CA PHE A 195 21.38 -2.00 26.13
C PHE A 195 20.68 -0.72 25.64
N LEU A 196 19.83 -0.84 24.61
CA LEU A 196 19.07 0.29 24.08
C LEU A 196 17.93 0.71 25.00
N MET A 197 17.23 -0.25 25.63
CA MET A 197 16.20 0.04 26.63
C MET A 197 16.73 0.85 27.80
N LYS A 198 17.94 0.52 28.30
CA LYS A 198 18.63 1.31 29.34
C LYS A 198 18.94 2.75 28.91
N LYS A 199 18.98 3.04 27.61
CA LYS A 199 19.14 4.38 27.03
C LYS A 199 17.81 5.08 26.74
N GLY A 200 16.67 4.49 27.12
CA GLY A 200 15.33 5.06 26.95
C GLY A 200 14.66 4.75 25.60
N TYR A 201 15.21 3.82 24.81
CA TYR A 201 14.56 3.38 23.57
C TYR A 201 13.40 2.42 23.87
N LEU A 202 12.29 2.58 23.15
CA LEU A 202 11.16 1.67 23.18
C LEU A 202 11.44 0.48 22.24
N PRO A 203 11.45 -0.77 22.74
CA PRO A 203 11.60 -1.94 21.88
C PRO A 203 10.31 -2.16 21.05
N VAL A 204 10.47 -2.27 19.73
CA VAL A 204 9.36 -2.52 18.80
C VAL A 204 9.77 -3.65 17.84
N GLN A 205 8.95 -4.69 17.75
CA GLN A 205 9.10 -5.74 16.75
C GLN A 205 8.10 -5.48 15.60
N PRO A 206 8.55 -5.03 14.43
CA PRO A 206 7.65 -4.77 13.30
C PRO A 206 7.28 -6.07 12.55
N PRO A 207 6.24 -6.05 11.70
CA PRO A 207 6.02 -7.08 10.70
C PRO A 207 7.19 -7.18 9.72
N TYR A 208 7.54 -8.39 9.29
CA TYR A 208 8.70 -8.63 8.41
C TYR A 208 8.38 -8.58 6.92
N PHE A 209 7.10 -8.57 6.56
CA PHE A 209 6.63 -8.32 5.20
C PHE A 209 5.80 -7.04 5.18
N LEU A 210 5.99 -6.23 4.13
CA LEU A 210 5.36 -4.94 3.97
C LEU A 210 4.59 -4.88 2.66
N ARG A 211 3.52 -4.08 2.64
CA ARG A 211 2.82 -3.77 1.39
C ARG A 211 3.73 -2.96 0.47
N LYS A 212 3.60 -3.17 -0.85
CA LYS A 212 4.41 -2.46 -1.86
C LYS A 212 4.36 -0.95 -1.69
N SER A 213 3.19 -0.37 -1.41
CA SER A 213 3.03 1.08 -1.22
C SER A 213 3.84 1.62 -0.04
N VAL A 214 3.88 0.89 1.07
CA VAL A 214 4.62 1.27 2.29
C VAL A 214 6.11 1.12 2.05
N MET A 215 6.54 0.00 1.46
CA MET A 215 7.95 -0.22 1.15
C MET A 215 8.46 0.84 0.15
N ALA A 216 7.62 1.26 -0.81
CA ALA A 216 8.05 2.21 -1.85
C ALA A 216 8.29 3.62 -1.30
N ALA A 217 7.78 3.92 -0.10
CA ALA A 217 8.09 5.16 0.60
C ALA A 217 9.45 5.09 1.31
N ALA A 218 9.87 3.90 1.76
CA ALA A 218 11.03 3.68 2.62
C ALA A 218 12.30 3.22 1.86
N ALA A 219 12.15 2.34 0.86
CA ALA A 219 13.25 1.77 0.08
C ALA A 219 13.41 2.47 -1.27
N GLU A 220 14.63 2.47 -1.83
CA GLU A 220 14.87 2.97 -3.18
C GLU A 220 14.30 2.00 -4.22
N LEU A 221 13.90 2.53 -5.39
CA LEU A 221 13.24 1.73 -6.42
C LEU A 221 14.14 0.59 -6.94
N LYS A 222 15.47 0.78 -6.95
CA LYS A 222 16.45 -0.24 -7.37
C LYS A 222 16.54 -1.41 -6.38
N ASP A 223 16.35 -1.14 -5.08
CA ASP A 223 16.37 -2.18 -4.04
C ASP A 223 15.23 -3.20 -4.20
N PHE A 224 14.11 -2.80 -4.83
CA PHE A 224 12.98 -3.68 -5.10
C PHE A 224 13.29 -4.82 -6.06
N GLU A 225 14.21 -4.61 -7.00
CA GLU A 225 14.47 -5.57 -8.06
C GLU A 225 15.63 -6.50 -7.69
N GLU A 226 16.62 -6.00 -6.95
CA GLU A 226 17.84 -6.76 -6.65
C GLU A 226 17.89 -7.33 -5.23
N THR A 227 17.36 -6.61 -4.23
CA THR A 227 17.60 -6.93 -2.80
C THR A 227 16.37 -7.50 -2.10
N LEU A 228 15.16 -7.08 -2.46
CA LEU A 228 13.94 -7.43 -1.74
C LEU A 228 13.27 -8.70 -2.28
N TYR A 229 12.96 -9.65 -1.38
CA TYR A 229 12.11 -10.79 -1.72
C TYR A 229 10.67 -10.34 -2.00
N ARG A 230 10.19 -10.59 -3.21
CA ARG A 230 8.79 -10.33 -3.59
C ARG A 230 7.92 -11.56 -3.34
N ILE A 231 6.95 -11.43 -2.46
CA ILE A 231 5.90 -12.43 -2.27
C ILE A 231 4.75 -12.09 -3.24
N PRO A 232 4.48 -12.90 -4.27
CA PRO A 232 3.40 -12.65 -5.21
C PRO A 232 2.05 -12.80 -4.52
N HIS A 233 1.07 -12.07 -5.03
CA HIS A 233 -0.30 -12.12 -4.53
C HIS A 233 -1.12 -13.08 -5.41
N ASP A 234 -1.71 -14.13 -4.83
CA ASP A 234 -2.57 -15.06 -5.56
C ASP A 234 -4.05 -14.67 -5.39
N SER A 235 -4.68 -14.24 -6.48
CA SER A 235 -6.01 -13.62 -6.50
C SER A 235 -7.13 -14.57 -6.04
N SER A 236 -6.92 -15.88 -6.16
CA SER A 236 -7.88 -16.93 -5.84
C SER A 236 -8.05 -17.17 -4.33
N GLN A 237 -7.02 -16.88 -3.53
CA GLN A 237 -6.99 -17.21 -2.09
C GLN A 237 -7.64 -16.14 -1.20
N GLN A 238 -7.82 -14.91 -1.70
CA GLN A 238 -8.40 -13.79 -0.95
C GLN A 238 -9.87 -14.00 -0.59
N GLN A 239 -10.69 -14.50 -1.53
CA GLN A 239 -12.11 -14.74 -1.29
C GLN A 239 -12.32 -15.84 -0.24
N GLN A 240 -11.48 -16.88 -0.28
CA GLN A 240 -11.51 -17.97 0.70
C GLN A 240 -11.02 -17.51 2.08
N GLN A 241 -9.95 -16.70 2.17
CA GLN A 241 -9.48 -16.16 3.44
C GLN A 241 -10.45 -15.17 4.08
N GLN A 242 -11.12 -14.31 3.30
CA GLN A 242 -12.14 -13.41 3.83
C GLN A 242 -13.37 -14.16 4.35
N GLN A 243 -13.81 -15.20 3.63
CA GLN A 243 -14.90 -16.07 4.09
C GLN A 243 -14.51 -16.86 5.35
N GLN A 244 -13.29 -17.38 5.42
CA GLN A 244 -12.79 -18.09 6.61
C GLN A 244 -12.62 -17.16 7.82
N GLN A 245 -12.14 -15.92 7.64
CA GLN A 245 -12.05 -14.95 8.73
C GLN A 245 -13.43 -14.54 9.26
N GLN A 246 -14.41 -14.35 8.39
CA GLN A 246 -15.79 -14.09 8.81
C GLN A 246 -16.40 -15.29 9.56
N GLN A 247 -16.16 -16.53 9.10
CA GLN A 247 -16.60 -17.74 9.79
C GLN A 247 -15.90 -17.94 11.15
N GLN A 248 -14.60 -17.66 11.24
CA GLN A 248 -13.86 -17.74 12.51
C GLN A 248 -14.31 -16.67 13.52
N GLN A 249 -14.61 -15.46 13.07
CA GLN A 249 -15.19 -14.41 13.94
C GLN A 249 -16.58 -14.80 14.45
N GLN A 250 -17.41 -15.44 13.61
CA GLN A 250 -18.71 -15.97 14.03
C GLN A 250 -18.59 -17.15 15.01
N GLN A 251 -17.60 -18.04 14.82
CA GLN A 251 -17.33 -19.15 15.75
C GLN A 251 -16.74 -18.69 17.09
N GLN A 252 -15.89 -17.67 17.10
CA GLN A 252 -15.37 -17.06 18.34
C GLN A 252 -16.46 -16.35 19.16
N GLN A 253 -17.53 -15.87 18.51
CA GLN A 253 -18.70 -15.34 19.22
C GLN A 253 -19.57 -16.45 19.84
N GLN A 254 -19.49 -17.70 19.36
CA GLN A 254 -20.25 -18.84 19.87
C GLN A 254 -19.49 -19.64 20.95
N GLN A 255 -18.17 -19.51 21.06
CA GLN A 255 -17.38 -20.11 22.14
C GLN A 255 -17.18 -19.14 23.32
N LYS A 256 -18.26 -18.80 24.02
CA LYS A 256 -18.22 -18.21 25.37
C LYS A 256 -18.97 -19.07 26.39
N SER A 257 -18.54 -20.32 26.55
CA SER A 257 -18.70 -21.03 27.83
C SER A 257 -17.78 -22.24 27.85
N GLY A 258 -16.74 -22.18 28.67
CA GLY A 258 -15.78 -23.27 28.83
C GLY A 258 -14.59 -22.79 29.64
N GLY A 259 -14.80 -22.52 30.93
CA GLY A 259 -13.75 -22.15 31.85
C GLY A 259 -12.74 -23.29 32.02
N LYS A 260 -11.64 -23.25 31.27
CA LYS A 260 -10.40 -23.91 31.69
C LYS A 260 -9.68 -22.93 32.62
N GLN A 261 -9.40 -23.38 33.85
CA GLN A 261 -8.52 -22.69 34.79
C GLN A 261 -7.09 -22.71 34.21
N GLY A 262 -6.80 -21.76 33.32
CA GLY A 262 -5.43 -21.36 33.02
C GLY A 262 -4.97 -20.34 34.05
N GLU A 263 -3.67 -20.29 34.32
CA GLU A 263 -3.07 -19.25 35.16
C GLU A 263 -3.34 -17.87 34.53
N ASN A 264 -4.23 -17.10 35.15
CA ASN A 264 -4.52 -15.73 34.70
C ASN A 264 -3.55 -14.76 35.39
N TYR A 265 -2.60 -14.23 34.62
CA TYR A 265 -1.62 -13.25 35.08
C TYR A 265 -2.10 -11.80 34.98
N GLN A 266 -3.30 -11.56 34.47
CA GLN A 266 -3.87 -10.22 34.27
C GLN A 266 -4.42 -9.65 35.58
N THR A 267 -4.32 -8.33 35.71
CA THR A 267 -4.83 -7.53 36.83
C THR A 267 -5.44 -6.24 36.29
N PRO A 268 -6.25 -5.49 37.06
CA PRO A 268 -6.82 -4.23 36.60
C PRO A 268 -5.79 -3.20 36.12
N ASP A 269 -4.61 -3.20 36.75
CA ASP A 269 -3.57 -2.19 36.52
C ASP A 269 -2.47 -2.68 35.56
N GLY A 270 -2.51 -3.94 35.12
CA GLY A 270 -1.45 -4.50 34.28
C GLY A 270 -1.38 -6.04 34.26
N VAL A 271 -0.22 -6.57 33.91
CA VAL A 271 0.03 -8.02 33.79
C VAL A 271 1.25 -8.41 34.63
N ARG A 272 1.09 -9.42 35.50
CA ARG A 272 2.19 -10.03 36.26
C ARG A 272 3.07 -10.88 35.33
N VAL A 273 4.37 -10.73 35.43
CA VAL A 273 5.32 -11.55 34.66
C VAL A 273 5.53 -12.88 35.39
N PRO A 274 5.37 -14.04 34.71
CA PRO A 274 5.66 -15.34 35.31
C PRO A 274 7.10 -15.40 35.83
N ARG A 275 7.29 -16.00 37.02
CA ARG A 275 8.60 -16.00 37.71
C ARG A 275 9.75 -16.54 36.84
N ALA A 276 9.47 -17.52 35.99
CA ALA A 276 10.45 -18.09 35.06
C ALA A 276 10.92 -17.12 33.96
N LEU A 277 10.11 -16.11 33.63
CA LEU A 277 10.38 -15.15 32.55
C LEU A 277 11.04 -13.85 33.04
N ILE A 278 10.97 -13.56 34.33
CA ILE A 278 11.56 -12.35 34.95
C ILE A 278 13.03 -12.13 34.53
N PRO A 279 13.92 -13.15 34.53
CA PRO A 279 15.32 -12.95 34.11
C PRO A 279 15.46 -12.50 32.64
N TYR A 280 14.54 -12.91 31.78
CA TYR A 280 14.54 -12.59 30.35
C TYR A 280 13.84 -11.26 30.04
N MET A 281 13.05 -10.75 30.98
CA MET A 281 12.37 -9.44 30.90
C MET A 281 13.12 -8.34 31.64
N GLY A 282 14.43 -8.52 31.85
CA GLY A 282 15.27 -7.52 32.50
C GLY A 282 14.92 -7.30 33.98
N GLY A 283 14.34 -8.30 34.64
CA GLY A 283 13.93 -8.21 36.05
C GLY A 283 12.54 -7.59 36.26
N GLN A 284 11.79 -7.30 35.20
CA GLN A 284 10.43 -6.79 35.35
C GLN A 284 9.48 -7.87 35.86
N GLU A 285 8.85 -7.60 37.00
CA GLU A 285 7.87 -8.50 37.63
C GLU A 285 6.43 -8.13 37.27
N PHE A 286 6.20 -6.88 36.85
CA PHE A 286 4.87 -6.36 36.54
C PHE A 286 4.91 -5.37 35.37
N LEU A 287 4.01 -5.57 34.42
CA LEU A 287 3.82 -4.71 33.25
C LEU A 287 2.57 -3.86 33.46
N HIS A 288 2.74 -2.58 33.78
CA HIS A 288 1.62 -1.66 33.98
C HIS A 288 0.94 -1.33 32.65
N TYR A 289 -0.40 -1.21 32.67
CA TYR A 289 -1.09 -0.53 31.59
C TYR A 289 -0.68 0.96 31.59
N PRO A 290 -0.57 1.58 30.40
CA PRO A 290 -0.27 3.01 30.33
C PRO A 290 -1.34 3.81 31.08
N SER A 291 -0.92 4.75 31.92
CA SER A 291 -1.86 5.60 32.68
C SER A 291 -2.68 6.48 31.71
N GLN A 292 -3.96 6.69 31.99
CA GLN A 292 -4.81 7.55 31.15
C GLN A 292 -4.32 9.01 31.05
N ALA A 293 -3.42 9.45 31.94
CA ALA A 293 -2.81 10.79 31.95
C ALA A 293 -1.67 10.95 30.93
N GLU A 294 -0.82 9.94 30.72
CA GLU A 294 0.19 9.95 29.64
C GLU A 294 -0.44 9.69 28.28
N ASP A 295 -1.54 8.95 28.28
CA ASP A 295 -2.34 8.67 27.11
C ASP A 295 -3.14 9.91 26.67
N SER A 296 -3.59 10.80 27.57
CA SER A 296 -4.34 12.01 27.19
C SER A 296 -3.48 13.07 26.51
N SER A 297 -2.23 13.32 26.92
CA SER A 297 -1.33 14.25 26.22
C SER A 297 -0.94 13.76 24.82
N LYS A 298 -0.64 12.45 24.69
CA LYS A 298 -0.31 11.83 23.40
C LYS A 298 -1.56 11.63 22.54
N ARG A 299 -2.72 11.30 23.13
CA ARG A 299 -4.02 11.27 22.46
C ARG A 299 -4.51 12.66 22.12
N GLU A 300 -4.20 13.74 22.81
CA GLU A 300 -4.62 15.08 22.37
C GLU A 300 -3.80 15.53 21.16
N ALA A 301 -2.49 15.24 21.12
CA ALA A 301 -1.67 15.47 19.94
C ALA A 301 -2.05 14.56 18.75
N VAL A 302 -2.29 13.27 19.02
CA VAL A 302 -2.69 12.28 18.01
C VAL A 302 -4.16 12.38 17.65
N CYS A 303 -5.06 12.79 18.54
CA CYS A 303 -6.48 13.07 18.26
C CYS A 303 -6.67 14.44 17.65
N SER A 304 -5.84 15.45 17.89
CA SER A 304 -5.90 16.69 17.11
C SER A 304 -5.45 16.42 15.66
N TRP A 305 -4.39 15.62 15.49
CA TRP A 305 -3.92 15.15 14.18
C TRP A 305 -4.88 14.15 13.50
N LEU A 306 -5.47 13.21 14.24
CA LEU A 306 -6.48 12.26 13.76
C LEU A 306 -7.83 12.94 13.60
N GLN A 307 -8.27 13.93 14.38
CA GLN A 307 -9.57 14.59 14.16
C GLN A 307 -9.56 15.41 12.87
N LEU A 308 -8.43 16.05 12.55
CA LEU A 308 -8.23 16.72 11.26
C LEU A 308 -8.20 15.74 10.07
N ASN A 309 -7.66 14.53 10.22
CA ASN A 309 -7.60 13.53 9.14
C ASN A 309 -8.77 12.53 9.11
N THR A 310 -9.39 12.23 10.24
CA THR A 310 -10.50 11.26 10.40
C THR A 310 -11.85 11.86 10.11
N ALA A 311 -12.05 13.18 10.23
CA ALA A 311 -13.27 13.81 9.72
C ALA A 311 -13.34 13.65 8.19
N SER A 312 -12.25 13.93 7.49
CA SER A 312 -12.11 13.73 6.04
C SER A 312 -12.14 12.25 5.64
N LEU A 313 -11.45 11.38 6.36
CA LEU A 313 -11.47 9.93 6.08
C LEU A 313 -12.79 9.26 6.45
N ARG A 314 -13.51 9.70 7.49
CA ARG A 314 -14.87 9.20 7.79
C ARG A 314 -15.87 9.69 6.77
N LEU A 315 -15.77 10.94 6.32
CA LEU A 315 -16.60 11.43 5.23
C LEU A 315 -16.32 10.65 3.94
N LEU A 316 -15.04 10.38 3.64
CA LEU A 316 -14.63 9.59 2.47
C LEU A 316 -15.05 8.11 2.60
N LEU A 317 -14.90 7.49 3.79
CA LEU A 317 -15.36 6.12 4.03
C LEU A 317 -16.88 6.04 3.97
N GLN A 318 -17.59 7.00 4.55
CA GLN A 318 -19.06 7.05 4.50
C GLN A 318 -19.54 7.27 3.07
N GLN A 319 -18.86 8.12 2.30
CA GLN A 319 -19.15 8.33 0.88
C GLN A 319 -18.80 7.08 0.05
N GLN A 320 -17.71 6.39 0.36
CA GLN A 320 -17.32 5.14 -0.31
C GLN A 320 -18.28 4.00 0.06
N GLN A 321 -18.74 3.93 1.30
CA GLN A 321 -19.70 2.95 1.78
C GLN A 321 -21.09 3.21 1.19
N GLN A 322 -21.51 4.47 1.09
CA GLN A 322 -22.73 4.85 0.35
C GLN A 322 -22.61 4.54 -1.14
N GLN A 323 -21.44 4.73 -1.77
CA GLN A 323 -21.23 4.34 -3.16
C GLN A 323 -21.21 2.82 -3.34
N GLN A 324 -20.66 2.06 -2.40
CA GLN A 324 -20.69 0.60 -2.42
C GLN A 324 -22.11 0.06 -2.22
N GLU A 325 -22.88 0.63 -1.29
CA GLU A 325 -24.29 0.27 -1.08
C GLU A 325 -25.13 0.62 -2.31
N HIS A 326 -24.95 1.81 -2.89
CA HIS A 326 -25.65 2.20 -4.12
C HIS A 326 -25.26 1.31 -5.30
N PHE A 327 -23.99 0.89 -5.41
CA PHE A 327 -23.53 -0.03 -6.44
C PHE A 327 -24.10 -1.44 -6.26
N LEU A 328 -24.17 -1.93 -5.02
CA LEU A 328 -24.83 -3.20 -4.70
C LEU A 328 -26.33 -3.16 -5.02
N LEU A 329 -26.99 -2.03 -4.74
CA LEU A 329 -28.40 -1.83 -5.05
C LEU A 329 -28.66 -1.81 -6.56
N LEU A 330 -27.79 -1.15 -7.33
CA LEU A 330 -27.82 -1.16 -8.80
C LEU A 330 -27.60 -2.58 -9.37
N LEU A 331 -26.64 -3.33 -8.83
CA LEU A 331 -26.40 -4.72 -9.20
C LEU A 331 -27.61 -5.61 -8.91
N GLN A 332 -28.23 -5.45 -7.74
CA GLN A 332 -29.43 -6.18 -7.38
C GLN A 332 -30.60 -5.82 -8.31
N GLN A 333 -30.76 -4.54 -8.64
CA GLN A 333 -31.80 -4.07 -9.56
C GLN A 333 -31.56 -4.61 -10.99
N GLN A 334 -30.31 -4.66 -11.43
CA GLN A 334 -29.94 -5.23 -12.73
C GLN A 334 -30.19 -6.74 -12.78
N GLN A 335 -29.89 -7.48 -11.71
CA GLN A 335 -30.22 -8.90 -11.59
C GLN A 335 -31.74 -9.14 -11.59
N GLN A 336 -32.52 -8.32 -10.89
CA GLN A 336 -33.98 -8.39 -10.90
C GLN A 336 -34.55 -8.10 -12.29
N LEU A 337 -34.03 -7.09 -13.00
CA LEU A 337 -34.41 -6.79 -14.37
C LEU A 337 -34.08 -7.95 -15.33
N GLN A 338 -32.91 -8.57 -15.19
CA GLN A 338 -32.55 -9.76 -15.97
C GLN A 338 -33.47 -10.94 -15.68
N GLN A 339 -33.81 -11.19 -14.42
CA GLN A 339 -34.77 -12.23 -14.05
C GLN A 339 -36.17 -11.94 -14.61
N GLN A 340 -36.64 -10.70 -14.55
CA GLN A 340 -37.93 -10.30 -15.14
C GLN A 340 -37.93 -10.47 -16.66
N GLN A 341 -36.85 -10.09 -17.35
CA GLN A 341 -36.72 -10.31 -18.80
C GLN A 341 -36.72 -11.79 -19.15
N GLN A 342 -36.03 -12.64 -18.38
CA GLN A 342 -36.05 -14.09 -18.57
C GLN A 342 -37.45 -14.67 -18.35
N LEU A 343 -38.15 -14.24 -17.30
CA LEU A 343 -39.53 -14.64 -17.02
C LEU A 343 -40.49 -14.19 -18.14
N GLN A 344 -40.35 -12.96 -18.65
CA GLN A 344 -41.14 -12.49 -19.78
C GLN A 344 -40.87 -13.28 -21.06
N GLN A 345 -39.61 -13.61 -21.34
CA GLN A 345 -39.25 -14.46 -22.49
C GLN A 345 -39.84 -15.86 -22.33
N GLN A 346 -39.79 -16.46 -21.14
CA GLN A 346 -40.42 -17.76 -20.87
C GLN A 346 -41.95 -17.69 -21.04
N GLN A 347 -42.61 -16.63 -20.56
CA GLN A 347 -44.05 -16.46 -20.73
C GLN A 347 -44.43 -16.27 -22.21
N GLN A 348 -43.65 -15.51 -22.98
CA GLN A 348 -43.88 -15.36 -24.42
C GLN A 348 -43.69 -16.68 -25.17
N GLN A 349 -42.68 -17.47 -24.82
CA GLN A 349 -42.48 -18.81 -25.39
C GLN A 349 -43.63 -19.74 -25.03
N GLN A 350 -44.13 -19.71 -23.79
CA GLN A 350 -45.30 -20.50 -23.40
C GLN A 350 -46.57 -20.05 -24.13
N GLN A 351 -46.79 -18.74 -24.32
CA GLN A 351 -47.93 -18.24 -25.10
C GLN A 351 -47.83 -18.62 -26.57
N GLN A 352 -46.65 -18.57 -27.18
CA GLN A 352 -46.44 -19.08 -28.55
C GLN A 352 -46.69 -20.58 -28.65
N GLN A 353 -46.25 -21.37 -27.67
CA GLN A 353 -46.55 -22.81 -27.63
C GLN A 353 -48.05 -23.07 -27.46
N GLN A 354 -48.75 -22.30 -26.62
CA GLN A 354 -50.21 -22.41 -26.45
C GLN A 354 -50.98 -21.99 -27.71
N GLN A 355 -50.56 -20.92 -28.40
CA GLN A 355 -51.13 -20.52 -29.69
C GLN A 355 -50.88 -21.60 -30.75
N ASN A 356 -49.67 -22.14 -30.86
CA ASN A 356 -49.38 -23.24 -31.78
C ASN A 356 -50.21 -24.50 -31.48
N ASN A 357 -50.44 -24.83 -30.20
CA ASN A 357 -51.32 -25.93 -29.81
C ASN A 357 -52.80 -25.65 -30.08
N GLN A 358 -53.26 -24.39 -29.99
CA GLN A 358 -54.61 -23.98 -30.38
C GLN A 358 -54.83 -24.01 -31.91
N PHE A 359 -53.82 -23.63 -32.70
CA PHE A 359 -53.87 -23.76 -34.16
C PHE A 359 -53.83 -25.24 -34.61
N SER A 360 -53.11 -26.11 -33.89
CA SER A 360 -53.13 -27.55 -34.14
C SER A 360 -54.49 -28.20 -33.85
N THR A 361 -55.19 -27.75 -32.81
CA THR A 361 -56.51 -28.27 -32.43
C THR A 361 -57.65 -27.70 -33.29
N SER A 362 -57.56 -26.45 -33.77
CA SER A 362 -58.55 -25.90 -34.72
C SER A 362 -58.39 -26.45 -36.14
N ALA A 363 -57.15 -26.71 -36.59
CA ALA A 363 -56.88 -27.42 -37.85
C ALA A 363 -57.36 -28.88 -37.79
N GLY A 364 -57.26 -29.52 -36.61
CA GLY A 364 -57.82 -30.85 -36.36
C GLY A 364 -59.36 -30.88 -36.43
N MET A 365 -60.05 -29.87 -35.91
CA MET A 365 -61.52 -29.78 -35.98
C MET A 365 -62.02 -29.43 -37.39
N HIS A 366 -61.34 -28.56 -38.15
CA HIS A 366 -61.70 -28.29 -39.54
C HIS A 366 -61.47 -29.49 -40.47
N CYS A 367 -60.47 -30.33 -40.20
CA CYS A 367 -60.28 -31.59 -40.93
C CYS A 367 -61.31 -32.67 -40.55
N PHE A 368 -61.88 -32.63 -39.35
CA PHE A 368 -62.87 -33.62 -38.93
C PHE A 368 -64.28 -33.33 -39.47
N VAL A 369 -64.66 -32.05 -39.66
CA VAL A 369 -65.95 -31.71 -40.28
C VAL A 369 -65.94 -31.92 -41.80
N PHE A 370 -64.79 -31.83 -42.47
CA PHE A 370 -64.69 -32.08 -43.92
C PHE A 370 -64.62 -33.58 -44.31
N LYS A 371 -64.49 -34.50 -43.33
CA LYS A 371 -64.45 -35.95 -43.58
C LYS A 371 -65.76 -36.69 -43.30
N ILE A 372 -66.83 -35.98 -42.98
CA ILE A 372 -68.20 -36.53 -42.83
C ILE A 372 -69.09 -36.18 -44.05
N PHE A 373 -68.56 -35.46 -45.04
CA PHE A 373 -69.25 -35.15 -46.30
C PHE A 373 -68.36 -35.39 -47.53
N VAL A 374 -67.86 -36.63 -47.68
CA VAL A 374 -67.57 -37.31 -48.97
C VAL A 374 -67.74 -38.80 -48.76
#